data_AF-A0A7V3RNA4-F1
#
_entry.id   AF-A0A7V3RNA4-F1
#
_cell.length_a   1.000
_cell.length_b   1.000
_cell.length_c   1.000
_cell.angle_alpha   90.00
_cell.angle_beta   90.00
_cell.angle_gamma   90.00
#
_symmetry.space_group_name_H-M   'P 1'
#
loop_
_entity.id
_entity.type
_entity.pdbx_description
1 polymer ?
#
loop_
_entity_poly.entity_id
_entity_poly.type
_entity_poly.pdbx_seq_one_letter_code
_entity_poly.pdbx_strand_id
1 'polypeptide(L)'
;MRVSSLSDPRVMDLISTYFVPVLVSRDDYQRTPRSEDEKAELLRIDRECARRGLKGGSVCVFLLAANGDLLATQRVQQACKPENLLPLLQQLIAEQKLRPRSQEAIQASAAQPAAIAPSRDRKEVEGPFLHIWTRLDTGPNYGLGHDRVALSVAQCQAFLPPADAKPGTSWNIPEEITRPLFQYGYPPFPQWEAKDCKVQKGTLKATLAATSEDEARIQLEGEMLLKFPLGRPSEGYITARFVGLAREDRKKQTLTSLMLMSEQAEYVWYWQGKPQLRKMRIALELGP
;
A
#
# COMPACT_ATOMS: atom_id res chain seq x y z
N MET A 1 8.75 0.13 7.10
CA MET A 1 9.87 1.06 6.85
C MET A 1 9.69 1.94 5.62
N ARG A 2 9.14 1.41 4.50
CA ARG A 2 8.91 2.12 3.23
C ARG A 2 8.25 3.51 3.34
N VAL A 3 7.35 3.68 4.31
CA VAL A 3 6.56 4.91 4.54
C VAL A 3 6.99 5.70 5.78
N SER A 4 8.19 5.42 6.31
CA SER A 4 8.71 6.09 7.50
C SER A 4 10.18 6.43 7.30
N SER A 5 11.13 5.73 7.93
CA SER A 5 12.56 6.02 7.75
C SER A 5 13.05 5.94 6.30
N LEU A 6 12.52 5.05 5.47
CA LEU A 6 12.88 4.99 4.04
C LEU A 6 12.16 6.03 3.17
N SER A 7 11.34 6.89 3.76
CA SER A 7 10.78 8.09 3.12
C SER A 7 11.35 9.39 3.70
N ASP A 8 12.25 9.32 4.69
CA ASP A 8 12.97 10.50 5.18
C ASP A 8 14.09 10.85 4.18
N PRO A 9 14.09 12.06 3.59
CA PRO A 9 15.06 12.43 2.57
C PRO A 9 16.52 12.26 3.02
N ARG A 10 16.81 12.46 4.30
CA ARG A 10 18.18 12.37 4.85
C ARG A 10 18.64 10.92 4.92
N VAL A 11 17.74 10.02 5.32
CA VAL A 11 18.04 8.57 5.33
C VAL A 11 18.21 8.07 3.90
N MET A 12 17.32 8.49 2.99
CA MET A 12 17.42 8.14 1.57
C MET A 12 18.75 8.59 0.97
N ASP A 13 19.17 9.83 1.24
CA ASP A 13 20.44 10.38 0.76
C ASP A 13 21.65 9.59 1.25
N LEU A 14 21.70 9.22 2.54
CA LEU A 14 22.78 8.38 3.05
C LEU A 14 22.79 6.99 2.43
N ILE A 15 21.61 6.35 2.32
CA ILE A 15 21.49 5.00 1.75
C ILE A 15 21.92 5.01 0.29
N SER A 16 21.43 5.95 -0.53
CA SER A 16 21.79 6.02 -1.95
C SER A 16 23.27 6.36 -2.16
N THR A 17 23.82 7.23 -1.31
CA THR A 17 25.19 7.73 -1.46
C THR A 17 26.23 6.73 -0.98
N TYR A 18 26.01 6.02 0.13
CA TYR A 18 27.06 5.21 0.78
C TYR A 18 26.79 3.71 0.78
N PHE A 19 25.55 3.26 0.57
CA PHE A 19 25.16 1.87 0.76
C PHE A 19 24.53 1.27 -0.51
N VAL A 20 24.49 -0.07 -0.55
CA VAL A 20 23.71 -0.84 -1.54
C VAL A 20 22.51 -1.43 -0.82
N PRO A 21 21.28 -0.90 -1.02
CA PRO A 21 20.11 -1.45 -0.36
C PRO A 21 19.74 -2.81 -0.97
N VAL A 22 19.68 -3.84 -0.14
CA VAL A 22 19.20 -5.17 -0.54
C VAL A 22 17.93 -5.48 0.23
N LEU A 23 16.84 -5.76 -0.49
CA LEU A 23 15.58 -6.19 0.12
C LEU A 23 15.51 -7.71 0.05
N VAL A 24 15.39 -8.35 1.21
CA VAL A 24 15.13 -9.78 1.31
C VAL A 24 13.90 -10.02 2.17
N SER A 25 12.94 -10.79 1.65
CA SER A 25 11.72 -11.19 2.32
C SER A 25 11.77 -12.69 2.55
N ARG A 26 11.73 -13.14 3.82
CA ARG A 26 11.63 -14.58 4.14
C ARG A 26 10.29 -15.18 3.73
N ASP A 27 9.26 -14.34 3.65
CA ASP A 27 7.93 -14.76 3.21
C ASP A 27 7.94 -15.10 1.70
N ASP A 28 8.81 -14.44 0.92
CA ASP A 28 8.99 -14.74 -0.51
C ASP A 28 9.56 -16.15 -0.73
N TYR A 29 10.39 -16.65 0.19
CA TYR A 29 10.90 -18.04 0.13
C TYR A 29 9.80 -19.09 0.24
N GLN A 30 8.65 -18.74 0.83
CA GLN A 30 7.49 -19.62 0.91
C GLN A 30 6.65 -19.60 -0.37
N ARG A 31 6.75 -18.53 -1.17
CA ARG A 31 5.95 -18.32 -2.40
C ARG A 31 6.68 -18.77 -3.65
N THR A 32 8.00 -18.64 -3.69
CA THR A 32 8.80 -19.01 -4.86
C THR A 32 10.17 -19.53 -4.39
N PRO A 33 10.64 -20.70 -4.88
CA PRO A 33 11.95 -21.20 -4.50
C PRO A 33 13.05 -20.24 -5.01
N ARG A 34 13.79 -19.62 -4.08
CA ARG A 34 15.03 -18.90 -4.38
C ARG A 34 16.22 -19.85 -4.45
N SER A 35 17.33 -19.36 -5.00
CA SER A 35 18.58 -20.13 -5.12
C SER A 35 19.08 -20.63 -3.76
N GLU A 36 19.76 -21.78 -3.75
CA GLU A 36 20.35 -22.32 -2.53
C GLU A 36 21.44 -21.40 -1.95
N ASP A 37 22.14 -20.65 -2.81
CA ASP A 37 23.16 -19.68 -2.39
C ASP A 37 22.57 -18.53 -1.55
N GLU A 38 21.41 -18.00 -1.96
CA GLU A 38 20.72 -16.94 -1.21
C GLU A 38 20.26 -17.45 0.17
N LYS A 39 19.73 -18.68 0.22
CA LYS A 39 19.36 -19.34 1.49
C LYS A 39 20.57 -19.54 2.40
N ALA A 40 21.68 -20.03 1.85
CA ALA A 40 22.90 -20.28 2.59
C ALA A 40 23.45 -18.98 3.19
N GLU A 41 23.41 -17.89 2.44
CA GLU A 41 23.88 -16.58 2.90
C GLU A 41 23.02 -16.00 4.03
N LEU A 42 21.69 -16.11 3.93
CA LEU A 42 20.80 -15.72 5.03
C LEU A 42 21.05 -16.52 6.31
N LEU A 43 21.23 -17.84 6.17
CA LEU A 43 21.57 -18.71 7.30
C LEU A 43 22.92 -18.34 7.91
N ARG A 44 23.91 -17.97 7.09
CA ARG A 44 25.21 -17.47 7.56
C ARG A 44 25.04 -16.18 8.37
N ILE A 45 24.29 -15.20 7.86
CA ILE A 45 24.02 -13.94 8.55
C ILE A 45 23.32 -14.18 9.89
N ASP A 46 22.34 -15.08 9.94
CA ASP A 46 21.62 -15.43 11.18
C ASP A 46 22.54 -16.04 12.22
N ARG A 47 23.37 -17.01 11.82
CA ARG A 47 24.34 -17.66 12.71
C ARG A 47 25.34 -16.64 13.25
N GLU A 48 25.80 -15.73 12.39
CA GLU A 48 26.74 -14.68 12.78
C GLU A 48 26.11 -13.66 13.75
N CYS A 49 24.84 -13.28 13.52
CA CYS A 49 24.07 -12.47 14.47
C CYS A 49 24.00 -13.12 15.84
N ALA A 50 23.62 -14.40 15.88
CA ALA A 50 23.47 -15.16 17.12
C ALA A 50 24.82 -15.30 17.84
N ARG A 51 25.89 -15.64 17.10
CA ARG A 51 27.25 -15.78 17.61
C ARG A 51 27.76 -14.48 18.26
N ARG A 52 27.42 -13.33 17.70
CA ARG A 52 27.83 -12.00 18.20
C ARG A 52 26.87 -11.38 19.21
N GLY A 53 25.79 -12.06 19.56
CA GLY A 53 24.75 -11.52 20.45
C GLY A 53 24.08 -10.27 19.89
N LEU A 54 24.10 -10.07 18.57
CA LEU A 54 23.45 -8.94 17.92
C LEU A 54 21.94 -9.15 17.89
N LYS A 55 21.18 -8.05 17.82
CA LYS A 55 19.72 -8.12 17.78
C LYS A 55 19.27 -8.77 16.47
N GLY A 56 18.84 -10.02 16.54
CA GLY A 56 18.19 -10.75 15.44
C GLY A 56 16.66 -10.71 15.50
N GLY A 57 16.02 -11.32 14.51
CA GLY A 57 14.58 -11.53 14.44
C GLY A 57 14.08 -11.74 13.00
N SER A 58 12.81 -12.10 12.87
CA SER A 58 12.14 -12.30 11.58
C SER A 58 12.05 -11.03 10.72
N VAL A 59 12.18 -9.85 11.33
CA VAL A 59 12.14 -8.55 10.64
C VAL A 59 13.23 -7.63 11.20
N CYS A 60 14.38 -7.55 10.51
CA CYS A 60 15.57 -6.81 10.97
C CYS A 60 16.27 -6.11 9.80
N VAL A 61 16.95 -5.00 10.08
CA VAL A 61 17.93 -4.39 9.17
C VAL A 61 19.30 -4.95 9.52
N PHE A 62 20.00 -5.48 8.53
CA PHE A 62 21.38 -5.95 8.65
C PHE A 62 22.28 -5.03 7.84
N LEU A 63 23.39 -4.61 8.43
CA LEU A 63 24.40 -3.79 7.77
C LEU A 63 25.64 -4.67 7.59
N LEU A 64 25.97 -4.96 6.33
CA LEU A 64 27.06 -5.85 5.95
C LEU A 64 28.20 -5.04 5.33
N ALA A 65 29.44 -5.43 5.60
CA ALA A 65 30.59 -4.99 4.83
C ALA A 65 30.62 -5.67 3.46
N ALA A 66 31.44 -5.15 2.54
CA ALA A 66 31.55 -5.67 1.18
C ALA A 66 32.06 -7.13 1.10
N ASN A 67 32.77 -7.58 2.14
CA ASN A 67 33.23 -8.97 2.27
C ASN A 67 32.17 -9.90 2.92
N GLY A 68 30.97 -9.38 3.21
CA GLY A 68 29.89 -10.11 3.87
C GLY A 68 29.93 -10.08 5.39
N ASP A 69 30.91 -9.43 6.02
CA ASP A 69 30.96 -9.35 7.48
C ASP A 69 29.79 -8.53 8.01
N LEU A 70 29.14 -9.06 9.04
CA LEU A 70 28.04 -8.37 9.69
C LEU A 70 28.57 -7.23 10.56
N LEU A 71 28.27 -5.99 10.23
CA LEU A 71 28.74 -4.82 10.99
C LEU A 71 27.78 -4.49 12.14
N ALA A 72 26.48 -4.40 11.84
CA ALA A 72 25.46 -4.03 12.81
C ALA A 72 24.09 -4.60 12.44
N THR A 73 23.20 -4.62 13.42
CA THR A 73 21.79 -4.96 13.22
C THR A 73 20.87 -4.00 13.96
N GLN A 74 19.68 -3.78 13.40
CA GLN A 74 18.64 -2.99 14.05
C GLN A 74 17.26 -3.58 13.75
N ARG A 75 16.52 -3.93 14.80
CA ARG A 75 15.15 -4.43 14.65
C ARG A 75 14.28 -3.40 13.94
N VAL A 76 13.39 -3.86 13.07
CA VAL A 76 12.59 -2.95 12.24
C VAL A 76 11.70 -2.02 13.05
N GLN A 77 11.22 -2.41 14.23
CA GLN A 77 10.44 -1.51 15.10
C GLN A 77 11.24 -0.29 15.59
N GLN A 78 12.57 -0.41 15.64
CA GLN A 78 13.48 0.68 15.97
C GLN A 78 13.88 1.42 14.68
N ALA A 79 14.33 0.68 13.67
CA ALA A 79 14.84 1.23 12.40
C ALA A 79 13.80 1.97 11.57
N CYS A 80 12.50 1.68 11.76
CA CYS A 80 11.43 2.37 11.06
C CYS A 80 11.31 3.85 11.46
N LYS A 81 11.94 4.28 12.56
CA LYS A 81 11.97 5.67 13.00
C LYS A 81 13.25 6.36 12.51
N PRO A 82 13.17 7.45 11.73
CA PRO A 82 14.36 8.14 11.21
C PRO A 82 15.37 8.51 12.31
N GLU A 83 14.89 8.95 13.47
CA GLU A 83 15.71 9.33 14.63
C GLU A 83 16.58 8.20 15.19
N ASN A 84 16.24 6.94 14.88
CA ASN A 84 17.02 5.77 15.31
C ASN A 84 17.92 5.23 14.20
N LEU A 85 17.48 5.31 12.93
CA LEU A 85 18.25 4.76 11.81
C LEU A 85 19.33 5.71 11.34
N LEU A 86 19.05 7.02 11.31
CA LEU A 86 20.00 8.03 10.84
C LEU A 86 21.31 8.02 11.65
N PRO A 87 21.30 8.01 13.00
CA PRO A 87 22.55 7.96 13.77
C PRO A 87 23.34 6.68 13.53
N LEU A 88 22.66 5.53 13.37
CA LEU A 88 23.32 4.25 13.09
C LEU A 88 24.07 4.28 11.75
N LEU A 89 23.44 4.82 10.70
CA LEU A 89 24.07 4.96 9.38
C LEU A 89 25.26 5.92 9.42
N GLN A 90 25.11 7.07 10.08
CA GLN A 90 26.18 8.05 10.23
C GLN A 90 27.37 7.49 11.01
N GLN A 91 27.12 6.77 12.10
CA GLN A 91 28.14 6.11 12.90
C GLN A 91 28.94 5.12 12.04
N LEU A 92 28.27 4.26 11.26
CA LEU A 92 28.96 3.30 10.39
C LEU A 92 29.75 3.96 9.27
N ILE A 93 29.22 5.03 8.65
CA ILE A 93 29.97 5.80 7.65
C ILE A 93 31.29 6.30 8.25
N ALA A 94 31.25 6.84 9.47
CA ALA A 94 32.43 7.34 10.17
C ALA A 94 33.40 6.22 10.57
N GLU A 95 32.90 5.17 11.21
CA GLU A 95 33.72 4.05 11.72
C GLU A 95 34.40 3.27 10.58
N GLN A 96 33.66 2.98 9.52
CA GLN A 96 34.17 2.23 8.36
C GLN A 96 34.84 3.15 7.33
N LYS A 97 34.83 4.47 7.58
CA LYS A 97 35.37 5.50 6.67
C LYS A 97 34.84 5.34 5.24
N LEU A 98 33.53 5.13 5.12
CA LEU A 98 32.87 4.89 3.84
C LEU A 98 33.04 6.11 2.93
N ARG A 99 33.33 5.85 1.66
CA ARG A 99 33.35 6.88 0.63
C ARG A 99 32.01 6.91 -0.11
N PRO A 100 31.57 8.08 -0.60
CA PRO A 100 30.45 8.14 -1.52
C PRO A 100 30.68 7.21 -2.71
N ARG A 101 29.62 6.51 -3.10
CA ARG A 101 29.58 5.64 -4.27
C ARG A 101 29.62 6.49 -5.54
N SER A 102 30.22 5.96 -6.60
CA SER A 102 30.18 6.63 -7.91
C SER A 102 28.78 6.56 -8.50
N GLN A 103 28.47 7.49 -9.43
CA GLN A 103 27.17 7.49 -10.11
C GLN A 103 26.94 6.19 -10.89
N GLU A 104 27.99 5.65 -11.51
CA GLU A 104 27.94 4.38 -12.24
C GLU A 104 27.61 3.22 -11.30
N ALA A 105 28.21 3.19 -10.10
CA ALA A 105 27.92 2.16 -9.10
C ALA A 105 26.47 2.28 -8.61
N ILE A 106 25.97 3.50 -8.38
CA ILE A 106 24.57 3.73 -7.98
C ILE A 106 23.63 3.18 -9.05
N GLN A 107 23.85 3.53 -10.32
CA GLN A 107 23.06 3.05 -11.46
C GLN A 107 23.11 1.52 -11.59
N ALA A 108 24.30 0.91 -11.49
CA ALA A 108 24.47 -0.53 -11.59
C ALA A 108 23.78 -1.31 -10.46
N SER A 109 23.63 -0.69 -9.29
CA SER A 109 22.94 -1.27 -8.12
C SER A 109 21.47 -0.91 -8.02
N ALA A 110 20.96 -0.08 -8.92
CA ALA A 110 19.57 0.34 -8.88
C ALA A 110 18.70 -0.91 -9.07
N ALA A 111 17.95 -1.26 -8.04
CA ALA A 111 17.00 -2.35 -8.14
C ALA A 111 16.04 -2.06 -9.29
N GLN A 112 15.84 -3.04 -10.17
CA GLN A 112 14.72 -2.96 -11.11
C GLN A 112 13.45 -2.77 -10.28
N PRO A 113 12.57 -1.81 -10.65
CA PRO A 113 11.30 -1.64 -9.96
C PRO A 113 10.63 -2.99 -9.83
N ALA A 114 10.38 -3.44 -8.60
CA ALA A 114 9.60 -4.65 -8.39
C ALA A 114 8.26 -4.45 -9.11
N ALA A 115 7.92 -5.35 -10.03
CA ALA A 115 6.73 -5.30 -10.89
C ALA A 115 5.38 -5.35 -10.12
N ILE A 116 5.41 -5.14 -8.79
CA ILE A 116 4.26 -5.15 -7.89
C ILE A 116 3.67 -3.72 -7.73
N ALA A 117 4.35 -2.68 -8.22
CA ALA A 117 3.60 -1.49 -8.62
C ALA A 117 3.09 -1.76 -10.04
N PRO A 118 1.77 -1.75 -10.31
CA PRO A 118 1.31 -1.70 -11.70
C PRO A 118 2.10 -0.57 -12.36
N SER A 119 2.77 -0.91 -13.45
CA SER A 119 3.82 -0.09 -14.04
C SER A 119 3.34 1.37 -14.15
N ARG A 120 4.23 2.31 -13.84
CA ARG A 120 4.04 3.70 -14.26
C ARG A 120 4.16 3.84 -15.79
N ASP A 121 4.26 2.74 -16.53
CA ASP A 121 4.15 2.76 -17.97
C ASP A 121 2.72 3.14 -18.32
N ARG A 122 2.53 4.46 -18.47
CA ARG A 122 1.39 5.15 -19.08
C ARG A 122 0.94 4.54 -20.42
N LYS A 123 1.66 3.56 -20.97
CA LYS A 123 1.43 2.98 -22.29
C LYS A 123 0.50 1.78 -22.31
N GLU A 124 0.12 1.18 -21.17
CA GLU A 124 -0.59 -0.11 -21.21
C GLU A 124 -2.08 -0.13 -20.89
N VAL A 125 -2.72 0.97 -20.46
CA VAL A 125 -4.19 1.05 -20.55
C VAL A 125 -4.61 2.51 -20.79
N GLU A 126 -5.08 2.82 -21.99
CA GLU A 126 -5.84 4.04 -22.25
C GLU A 126 -7.17 3.93 -21.49
N GLY A 127 -7.24 4.48 -20.28
CA GLY A 127 -8.47 4.45 -19.49
C GLY A 127 -8.33 5.08 -18.10
N PRO A 128 -9.44 5.57 -17.52
CA PRO A 128 -9.43 6.16 -16.18
C PRO A 128 -9.11 5.10 -15.12
N PHE A 129 -8.26 5.46 -14.16
CA PHE A 129 -7.92 4.61 -13.03
C PHE A 129 -8.49 5.17 -11.74
N LEU A 130 -9.04 4.29 -10.90
CA LEU A 130 -9.33 4.64 -9.53
C LEU A 130 -8.13 4.27 -8.65
N HIS A 131 -7.54 5.27 -8.02
CA HIS A 131 -6.53 5.13 -6.99
C HIS A 131 -7.21 4.82 -5.66
N ILE A 132 -6.71 3.83 -4.94
CA ILE A 132 -7.25 3.41 -3.66
C ILE A 132 -6.16 3.50 -2.62
N TRP A 133 -6.39 4.32 -1.62
CA TRP A 133 -5.46 4.63 -0.55
C TRP A 133 -6.02 4.08 0.76
N THR A 134 -5.22 3.31 1.49
CA THR A 134 -5.65 2.73 2.76
C THR A 134 -4.62 3.00 3.85
N ARG A 135 -5.07 3.36 5.05
CA ARG A 135 -4.17 3.65 6.18
C ARG A 135 -4.80 3.19 7.49
N LEU A 136 -4.08 2.39 8.26
CA LEU A 136 -4.46 2.03 9.63
C LEU A 136 -4.17 3.19 10.59
N ASP A 137 -5.14 3.55 11.43
CA ASP A 137 -5.03 4.62 12.44
C ASP A 137 -4.36 4.10 13.73
N THR A 138 -3.31 3.28 13.61
CA THR A 138 -2.60 2.72 14.76
C THR A 138 -1.10 2.99 14.71
N GLY A 139 -0.64 4.09 15.31
CA GLY A 139 0.79 4.39 15.50
C GLY A 139 1.57 4.75 14.22
N PRO A 140 2.82 5.21 14.34
CA PRO A 140 3.59 5.80 13.24
C PRO A 140 4.06 4.79 12.16
N ASN A 141 3.82 3.49 12.34
CA ASN A 141 4.54 2.43 11.62
C ASN A 141 3.70 1.61 10.63
N TYR A 142 2.38 1.82 10.56
CA TYR A 142 1.54 1.16 9.56
C TYR A 142 1.36 2.09 8.37
N GLY A 143 1.79 1.62 7.19
CA GLY A 143 1.91 2.45 6.00
C GLY A 143 0.60 2.81 5.33
N LEU A 144 0.71 3.79 4.44
CA LEU A 144 -0.24 4.05 3.38
C LEU A 144 -0.13 2.92 2.35
N GLY A 145 -1.16 2.08 2.24
CA GLY A 145 -1.37 1.21 1.10
C GLY A 145 -1.85 2.03 -0.09
N HIS A 146 -1.40 1.66 -1.29
CA HIS A 146 -1.83 2.27 -2.53
C HIS A 146 -2.06 1.19 -3.57
N ASP A 147 -3.30 1.09 -4.03
CA ASP A 147 -3.74 0.20 -5.09
C ASP A 147 -4.40 1.01 -6.22
N ARG A 148 -4.58 0.37 -7.37
CA ARG A 148 -5.21 0.96 -8.56
C ARG A 148 -6.14 -0.04 -9.22
N VAL A 149 -7.30 0.45 -9.64
CA VAL A 149 -8.31 -0.33 -10.38
C VAL A 149 -8.62 0.40 -11.67
N ALA A 150 -8.46 -0.27 -12.81
CA ALA A 150 -8.90 0.27 -14.09
C ALA A 150 -10.43 0.27 -14.14
N LEU A 151 -11.03 1.37 -14.59
CA LEU A 151 -12.46 1.44 -14.85
C LEU A 151 -12.70 1.45 -16.36
N SER A 152 -13.61 0.58 -16.82
CA SER A 152 -14.10 0.65 -18.19
C SER A 152 -14.98 1.89 -18.39
N VAL A 153 -15.19 2.26 -19.66
CA VAL A 153 -16.11 3.35 -20.02
C VAL A 153 -17.51 3.09 -19.46
N ALA A 154 -18.00 1.86 -19.58
CA ALA A 154 -19.32 1.48 -19.04
C ALA A 154 -19.37 1.58 -17.51
N GLN A 155 -18.28 1.23 -16.82
CA GLN A 155 -18.18 1.39 -15.38
C GLN A 155 -18.20 2.86 -14.95
N CYS A 156 -17.52 3.73 -15.70
CA CYS A 156 -17.56 5.17 -15.46
C CYS A 156 -18.97 5.75 -15.70
N GLN A 157 -19.67 5.28 -16.74
CA GLN A 157 -21.03 5.72 -17.06
C GLN A 157 -22.04 5.40 -15.95
N ALA A 158 -21.84 4.32 -15.20
CA ALA A 158 -22.75 3.99 -14.09
C ALA A 158 -22.75 5.03 -12.96
N PHE A 159 -21.69 5.83 -12.84
CA PHE A 159 -21.62 6.95 -11.90
C PHE A 159 -22.32 8.20 -12.40
N LEU A 160 -22.74 8.25 -13.66
CA LEU A 160 -23.41 9.42 -14.24
C LEU A 160 -24.90 9.42 -13.90
N PRO A 161 -25.53 10.60 -13.82
CA PRO A 161 -26.96 10.69 -13.61
C PRO A 161 -27.71 10.08 -14.81
N PRO A 162 -28.87 9.43 -14.58
CA PRO A 162 -29.76 9.04 -15.66
C PRO A 162 -30.15 10.22 -16.56
N ALA A 163 -30.44 9.95 -17.84
CA ALA A 163 -31.02 10.94 -18.73
C ALA A 163 -32.29 11.52 -18.07
N ASP A 164 -32.34 12.84 -17.91
CA ASP A 164 -33.42 13.60 -17.24
C ASP A 164 -33.45 13.57 -15.70
N ALA A 165 -32.38 13.11 -15.05
CA ALA A 165 -32.27 13.22 -13.59
C ALA A 165 -32.32 14.69 -13.11
N LYS A 166 -33.08 14.94 -12.05
CA LYS A 166 -33.16 16.24 -11.37
C LYS A 166 -32.35 16.18 -10.07
N PRO A 167 -31.91 17.33 -9.52
CA PRO A 167 -31.34 17.36 -8.18
C PRO A 167 -32.24 16.63 -7.17
N GLY A 168 -31.64 15.75 -6.36
CA GLY A 168 -32.31 14.81 -5.46
C GLY A 168 -32.54 13.40 -6.03
N THR A 169 -32.48 13.22 -7.36
CA THR A 169 -32.58 11.88 -7.97
C THR A 169 -31.43 11.00 -7.48
N SER A 170 -31.78 9.80 -7.00
CA SER A 170 -30.83 8.81 -6.52
C SER A 170 -30.85 7.56 -7.40
N TRP A 171 -29.68 6.93 -7.57
CA TRP A 171 -29.56 5.62 -8.20
C TRP A 171 -28.47 4.80 -7.50
N ASN A 172 -28.60 3.48 -7.61
CA ASN A 172 -27.59 2.57 -7.06
C ASN A 172 -26.51 2.34 -8.10
N ILE A 173 -25.25 2.37 -7.67
CA ILE A 173 -24.15 1.90 -8.49
C ILE A 173 -24.20 0.36 -8.49
N PRO A 174 -24.18 -0.30 -9.65
CA PRO A 174 -24.31 -1.75 -9.74
C PRO A 174 -23.23 -2.52 -8.98
N GLU A 175 -23.59 -3.70 -8.45
CA GLU A 175 -22.71 -4.51 -7.61
C GLU A 175 -21.46 -4.98 -8.35
N GLU A 176 -21.57 -5.25 -9.65
CA GLU A 176 -20.46 -5.60 -10.53
C GLU A 176 -19.38 -4.51 -10.62
N ILE A 177 -19.70 -3.28 -10.20
CA ILE A 177 -18.76 -2.15 -10.10
C ILE A 177 -18.30 -1.98 -8.66
N THR A 178 -19.23 -1.95 -7.70
CA THR A 178 -18.88 -1.66 -6.29
C THR A 178 -18.03 -2.77 -5.67
N ARG A 179 -18.29 -4.04 -6.01
CA ARG A 179 -17.59 -5.18 -5.43
C ARG A 179 -16.10 -5.19 -5.78
N PRO A 180 -15.67 -5.06 -7.05
CA PRO A 180 -14.26 -4.89 -7.38
C PRO A 180 -13.61 -3.70 -6.68
N LEU A 181 -14.29 -2.56 -6.57
CA LEU A 181 -13.75 -1.37 -5.90
C LEU A 181 -13.48 -1.62 -4.41
N PHE A 182 -14.44 -2.22 -3.71
CA PHE A 182 -14.35 -2.50 -2.28
C PHE A 182 -13.41 -3.65 -1.93
N GLN A 183 -13.06 -4.50 -2.89
CA GLN A 183 -12.08 -5.57 -2.67
C GLN A 183 -10.70 -5.04 -2.27
N TYR A 184 -10.36 -3.82 -2.68
CA TYR A 184 -9.12 -3.12 -2.32
C TYR A 184 -9.26 -2.24 -1.06
N GLY A 185 -10.38 -2.34 -0.35
CA GLY A 185 -10.62 -1.62 0.89
C GLY A 185 -9.68 -2.02 2.04
N TYR A 186 -8.80 -3.01 1.83
CA TYR A 186 -7.75 -3.42 2.74
C TYR A 186 -6.40 -3.46 2.01
N PRO A 187 -5.32 -2.90 2.58
CA PRO A 187 -4.01 -2.97 1.95
C PRO A 187 -3.56 -4.43 1.83
N PRO A 188 -2.99 -4.83 0.68
CA PRO A 188 -2.33 -6.12 0.56
C PRO A 188 -1.17 -6.20 1.55
N PHE A 189 -1.03 -7.34 2.23
CA PHE A 189 0.13 -7.66 3.06
C PHE A 189 0.99 -8.69 2.35
N PRO A 190 2.25 -8.91 2.77
CA PRO A 190 3.14 -9.90 2.15
C PRO A 190 2.53 -11.29 2.01
N GLN A 191 1.56 -11.67 2.85
CA GLN A 191 0.92 -12.98 2.85
C GLN A 191 -0.42 -13.08 2.07
N TRP A 192 -1.01 -12.00 1.53
CA TRP A 192 -2.26 -12.08 0.73
C TRP A 192 -2.40 -10.95 -0.28
N GLU A 193 -3.24 -11.17 -1.29
CA GLU A 193 -3.59 -10.21 -2.33
C GLU A 193 -5.05 -9.72 -2.19
N ALA A 194 -5.41 -8.64 -2.87
CA ALA A 194 -6.79 -8.14 -2.89
C ALA A 194 -7.79 -9.23 -3.35
N LYS A 195 -7.38 -10.08 -4.31
CA LYS A 195 -8.19 -11.20 -4.81
C LYS A 195 -8.59 -12.22 -3.73
N ASP A 196 -7.82 -12.30 -2.65
CA ASP A 196 -8.08 -13.20 -1.53
C ASP A 196 -9.13 -12.63 -0.55
N CYS A 197 -9.45 -11.35 -0.68
CA CYS A 197 -10.50 -10.70 0.10
C CYS A 197 -11.88 -10.96 -0.52
N LYS A 198 -12.88 -11.19 0.33
CA LYS A 198 -14.27 -11.44 -0.05
C LYS A 198 -15.17 -10.30 0.44
N VAL A 199 -15.71 -9.52 -0.49
CA VAL A 199 -16.76 -8.54 -0.17
C VAL A 199 -18.04 -9.28 0.15
N GLN A 200 -18.51 -9.17 1.40
CA GLN A 200 -19.77 -9.75 1.84
C GLN A 200 -20.95 -8.78 1.66
N LYS A 201 -20.68 -7.47 1.79
CA LYS A 201 -21.62 -6.39 1.50
C LYS A 201 -20.87 -5.26 0.83
N GLY A 202 -21.43 -4.72 -0.25
CA GLY A 202 -20.83 -3.61 -1.00
C GLY A 202 -21.89 -2.79 -1.71
N THR A 203 -22.42 -1.77 -1.03
CA THR A 203 -23.44 -0.88 -1.59
C THR A 203 -22.85 0.50 -1.83
N LEU A 204 -23.21 1.11 -2.95
CA LEU A 204 -22.86 2.50 -3.24
C LEU A 204 -24.06 3.15 -3.93
N LYS A 205 -24.50 4.27 -3.39
CA LYS A 205 -25.62 5.06 -3.86
C LYS A 205 -25.10 6.40 -4.33
N ALA A 206 -25.52 6.80 -5.52
CA ALA A 206 -25.27 8.12 -6.08
C ALA A 206 -26.56 8.95 -5.98
N THR A 207 -26.39 10.24 -5.66
CA THR A 207 -27.48 11.21 -5.62
C THR A 207 -27.04 12.46 -6.36
N LEU A 208 -27.81 12.88 -7.37
CA LEU A 208 -27.54 14.13 -8.08
C LEU A 208 -27.78 15.29 -7.11
N ALA A 209 -26.71 15.96 -6.68
CA ALA A 209 -26.79 17.03 -5.69
C ALA A 209 -27.08 18.39 -6.35
N ALA A 210 -26.42 18.67 -7.48
CA ALA A 210 -26.60 19.91 -8.24
C ALA A 210 -26.31 19.68 -9.72
N THR A 211 -26.92 20.49 -10.57
CA THR A 211 -26.70 20.47 -12.01
C THR A 211 -26.61 21.89 -12.57
N SER A 212 -25.76 22.05 -13.59
CA SER A 212 -25.59 23.27 -14.40
C SER A 212 -25.56 22.88 -15.88
N GLU A 213 -25.32 23.82 -16.79
CA GLU A 213 -25.18 23.50 -18.23
C GLU A 213 -23.95 22.61 -18.50
N ASP A 214 -22.86 22.82 -17.77
CA ASP A 214 -21.57 22.17 -18.03
C ASP A 214 -21.25 21.02 -17.07
N GLU A 215 -21.72 21.09 -15.82
CA GLU A 215 -21.33 20.18 -14.75
C GLU A 215 -22.53 19.62 -14.00
N ALA A 216 -22.50 18.31 -13.70
CA ALA A 216 -23.34 17.70 -12.67
C ALA A 216 -22.49 17.28 -11.47
N ARG A 217 -22.97 17.57 -10.25
CA ARG A 217 -22.33 17.19 -8.99
C ARG A 217 -23.13 16.11 -8.31
N ILE A 218 -22.45 15.04 -7.93
CA ILE A 218 -23.08 13.81 -7.48
C ILE A 218 -22.52 13.49 -6.10
N GLN A 219 -23.41 13.37 -5.11
CA GLN A 219 -23.06 12.87 -3.78
C GLN A 219 -23.04 11.35 -3.82
N LEU A 220 -22.02 10.76 -3.20
CA LEU A 220 -21.85 9.32 -3.11
C LEU A 220 -21.89 8.86 -1.65
N GLU A 221 -22.64 7.81 -1.38
CA GLU A 221 -22.76 7.20 -0.05
C GLU A 221 -22.65 5.68 -0.18
N GLY A 222 -21.76 5.07 0.59
CA GLY A 222 -21.48 3.64 0.46
C GLY A 222 -21.28 2.92 1.79
N GLU A 223 -21.46 1.60 1.74
CA GLU A 223 -21.16 0.71 2.85
C GLU A 223 -20.43 -0.53 2.35
N MET A 224 -19.44 -0.96 3.13
CA MET A 224 -18.64 -2.14 2.84
C MET A 224 -18.55 -3.04 4.07
N LEU A 225 -18.72 -4.35 3.85
CA LEU A 225 -18.27 -5.42 4.73
C LEU A 225 -17.33 -6.31 3.93
N LEU A 226 -16.03 -6.23 4.23
CA LEU A 226 -14.98 -6.99 3.58
C LEU A 226 -14.44 -8.03 4.56
N LYS A 227 -14.29 -9.26 4.09
CA LYS A 227 -13.66 -10.35 4.82
C LYS A 227 -12.30 -10.62 4.20
N PHE A 228 -11.26 -10.76 5.02
CA PHE A 228 -9.89 -10.97 4.54
C PHE A 228 -9.21 -12.13 5.28
N PRO A 229 -8.28 -12.85 4.63
CA PRO A 229 -7.59 -13.95 5.26
C PRO A 229 -6.60 -13.40 6.29
N LEU A 230 -6.64 -13.96 7.50
CA LEU A 230 -5.54 -13.96 8.46
C LEU A 230 -5.31 -15.45 8.76
N GLY A 231 -4.07 -15.86 8.98
CA GLY A 231 -3.74 -17.28 9.17
C GLY A 231 -4.69 -18.01 10.14
N ARG A 232 -4.83 -19.34 9.97
CA ARG A 232 -5.69 -20.19 10.83
C ARG A 232 -5.41 -19.88 12.31
N PRO A 233 -6.42 -19.69 13.18
CA PRO A 233 -7.80 -20.20 13.04
C PRO A 233 -8.88 -19.15 12.67
N SER A 234 -8.55 -17.91 12.31
CA SER A 234 -9.54 -16.83 12.32
C SER A 234 -9.43 -15.87 11.13
N GLU A 235 -10.57 -15.60 10.50
CA GLU A 235 -10.73 -14.62 9.43
C GLU A 235 -10.93 -13.21 10.02
N GLY A 236 -10.46 -12.18 9.32
CA GLY A 236 -10.66 -10.79 9.70
C GLY A 236 -11.79 -10.13 8.92
N TYR A 237 -12.30 -9.02 9.45
CA TYR A 237 -13.38 -8.25 8.84
C TYR A 237 -13.08 -6.75 8.87
N ILE A 238 -13.57 -6.06 7.85
CA ILE A 238 -13.59 -4.61 7.76
C ILE A 238 -14.99 -4.15 7.50
N THR A 239 -15.50 -3.27 8.33
CA THR A 239 -16.72 -2.51 8.07
C THR A 239 -16.32 -1.07 7.77
N ALA A 240 -16.90 -0.48 6.73
CA ALA A 240 -16.66 0.92 6.41
C ALA A 240 -17.93 1.58 5.88
N ARG A 241 -18.13 2.84 6.28
CA ARG A 241 -19.08 3.76 5.64
C ARG A 241 -18.31 4.80 4.86
N PHE A 242 -18.76 5.05 3.64
CA PHE A 242 -18.13 5.96 2.70
C PHE A 242 -19.05 7.14 2.40
N VAL A 243 -18.44 8.31 2.30
CA VAL A 243 -19.06 9.52 1.76
C VAL A 243 -18.14 10.09 0.70
N GLY A 244 -18.71 10.72 -0.32
CA GLY A 244 -17.92 11.18 -1.45
C GLY A 244 -18.65 12.08 -2.40
N LEU A 245 -17.91 12.49 -3.42
CA LEU A 245 -18.38 13.36 -4.48
C LEU A 245 -17.86 12.86 -5.82
N ALA A 246 -18.71 12.92 -6.84
CA ALA A 246 -18.35 12.74 -8.24
C ALA A 246 -18.77 13.96 -9.06
N ARG A 247 -18.07 14.20 -10.16
CA ARG A 247 -18.41 15.26 -11.12
C ARG A 247 -18.44 14.72 -12.53
N GLU A 248 -19.42 15.18 -13.28
CA GLU A 248 -19.60 14.88 -14.70
C GLU A 248 -19.40 16.16 -15.53
N ASP A 249 -18.69 16.05 -16.65
CA ASP A 249 -18.79 17.01 -17.77
C ASP A 249 -20.01 16.64 -18.61
N ARG A 250 -21.09 17.42 -18.50
CA ARG A 250 -22.38 17.09 -19.12
C ARG A 250 -22.36 17.17 -20.64
N LYS A 251 -21.48 17.99 -21.21
CA LYS A 251 -21.32 18.12 -22.67
C LYS A 251 -20.66 16.88 -23.25
N LYS A 252 -19.69 16.32 -22.53
CA LYS A 252 -18.97 15.10 -22.94
C LYS A 252 -19.60 13.82 -22.42
N GLN A 253 -20.50 13.93 -21.44
CA GLN A 253 -21.07 12.80 -20.70
C GLN A 253 -19.97 11.89 -20.13
N THR A 254 -18.98 12.52 -19.49
CA THR A 254 -17.85 11.82 -18.90
C THR A 254 -17.65 12.20 -17.44
N LEU A 255 -17.25 11.19 -16.65
CA LEU A 255 -16.84 11.38 -15.27
C LEU A 255 -15.48 12.10 -15.25
N THR A 256 -15.41 13.27 -14.63
CA THR A 256 -14.18 14.09 -14.56
C THR A 256 -13.47 13.96 -13.22
N SER A 257 -14.21 13.63 -12.16
CA SER A 257 -13.63 13.33 -10.84
C SER A 257 -14.53 12.39 -10.07
N LEU A 258 -13.92 11.58 -9.22
CA LEU A 258 -14.59 10.77 -8.22
C LEU A 258 -13.70 10.74 -6.98
N MET A 259 -14.28 11.03 -5.84
CA MET A 259 -13.63 10.89 -4.54
C MET A 259 -14.59 10.23 -3.57
N LEU A 260 -14.13 9.16 -2.90
CA LEU A 260 -14.82 8.51 -1.80
C LEU A 260 -13.88 8.44 -0.61
N MET A 261 -14.37 8.72 0.58
CA MET A 261 -13.60 8.63 1.82
C MET A 261 -14.41 7.88 2.87
N SER A 262 -13.76 7.00 3.61
CA SER A 262 -14.40 6.36 4.77
C SER A 262 -14.56 7.38 5.89
N GLU A 263 -15.77 7.58 6.40
CA GLU A 263 -15.99 8.37 7.62
C GLU A 263 -15.39 7.67 8.84
N GLN A 264 -15.63 6.36 8.88
CA GLN A 264 -15.10 5.45 9.88
C GLN A 264 -15.01 4.06 9.26
N ALA A 265 -13.81 3.49 9.22
CA ALA A 265 -13.63 2.07 8.96
C ALA A 265 -13.17 1.37 10.24
N GLU A 266 -13.82 0.27 10.57
CA GLU A 266 -13.42 -0.61 11.65
C GLU A 266 -12.72 -1.82 11.07
N TYR A 267 -11.54 -2.09 11.62
CA TYR A 267 -10.72 -3.23 11.27
C TYR A 267 -10.73 -4.19 12.46
N VAL A 268 -11.27 -5.39 12.25
CA VAL A 268 -11.30 -6.46 13.25
C VAL A 268 -10.45 -7.61 12.76
N TRP A 269 -9.42 -7.93 13.53
CA TRP A 269 -8.67 -9.15 13.39
C TRP A 269 -8.66 -9.92 14.70
N TYR A 270 -8.27 -11.18 14.67
CA TYR A 270 -8.26 -12.01 15.87
C TYR A 270 -6.83 -12.42 16.21
N TRP A 271 -6.46 -12.27 17.48
CA TRP A 271 -5.20 -12.75 18.02
C TRP A 271 -5.49 -13.58 19.27
N GLN A 272 -5.02 -14.83 19.30
CA GLN A 272 -5.30 -15.78 20.39
C GLN A 272 -6.80 -15.88 20.72
N GLY A 273 -7.66 -15.86 19.69
CA GLY A 273 -9.12 -15.94 19.81
C GLY A 273 -9.81 -14.66 20.30
N LYS A 274 -9.07 -13.56 20.55
CA LYS A 274 -9.65 -12.28 20.98
C LYS A 274 -9.71 -11.28 19.81
N PRO A 275 -10.85 -10.61 19.60
CA PRO A 275 -10.96 -9.57 18.58
C PRO A 275 -10.08 -8.37 18.94
N GLN A 276 -9.43 -7.82 17.95
CA GLN A 276 -8.53 -6.68 18.01
C GLN A 276 -9.12 -5.59 17.11
N LEU A 277 -9.88 -4.68 17.71
CA LEU A 277 -10.53 -3.58 17.00
C LEU A 277 -9.54 -2.45 16.74
N ARG A 278 -9.51 -1.95 15.50
CA ARG A 278 -8.74 -0.76 15.10
C ARG A 278 -9.57 0.13 14.20
N LYS A 279 -9.15 1.38 14.07
CA LYS A 279 -9.71 2.31 13.08
C LYS A 279 -8.82 2.36 11.84
N MET A 280 -9.42 2.61 10.70
CA MET A 280 -8.76 2.71 9.41
C MET A 280 -9.38 3.85 8.60
N ARG A 281 -8.61 4.39 7.67
CA ARG A 281 -9.06 5.35 6.66
C ARG A 281 -8.85 4.74 5.29
N ILE A 282 -9.86 4.85 4.44
CA ILE A 282 -9.85 4.42 3.06
C ILE A 282 -10.25 5.64 2.23
N ALA A 283 -9.49 5.94 1.17
CA ALA A 283 -9.85 6.95 0.19
C ALA A 283 -9.75 6.35 -1.21
N LEU A 284 -10.71 6.67 -2.08
CA LEU A 284 -10.71 6.28 -3.48
C LEU A 284 -10.77 7.57 -4.32
N GLU A 285 -9.93 7.69 -5.33
CA GLU A 285 -9.78 8.91 -6.13
C GLU A 285 -9.59 8.57 -7.62
N LEU A 286 -10.32 9.25 -8.50
CA LEU A 286 -10.12 9.13 -9.94
C LEU A 286 -8.82 9.82 -10.35
N GLY A 287 -7.88 9.06 -10.88
CA GLY A 287 -6.65 9.56 -11.48
C GLY A 287 -6.77 9.72 -13.00
N PRO A 288 -5.93 10.60 -13.59
CA PRO A 288 -5.79 10.70 -15.04
C PRO A 288 -5.12 9.45 -15.64
#